data_AF-A0A382GEQ4-F1
#
_entry.id   AF-A0A382GEQ4-F1
#
_cell.length_a   1.000
_cell.length_b   1.000
_cell.length_c   1.000
_cell.angle_alpha   90.00
_cell.angle_beta   90.00
_cell.angle_gamma   90.00
#
_symmetry.space_group_name_H-M   'P 1'
#
loop_
_entity.id
_entity.type
_entity.pdbx_description
1 polymer ?
#
loop_
_entity_poly.entity_id
_entity_poly.type
_entity_poly.pdbx_seq_one_letter_code
_entity_poly.pdbx_strand_id
1 'polypeptide(L)'
;MRKIGLIMAFSLTFGTEPKSLDRLVYEHLLVAQIEMKSSPMVGQDLREGYLRGKAIRITDLLMDSLGVDLTGLEIIGNHIPDLHELIDEVYDGKEYHLDLGAPTVKQNVNYFDSFSSSNN
;
A
#
# COMPACT_ATOMS: atom_id res chain seq x y z
N MET A 1 -5.95 -42.65 30.42
CA MET A 1 -5.86 -43.04 28.99
C MET A 1 -7.07 -42.61 28.15
N ARG A 2 -8.33 -42.78 28.60
CA ARG A 2 -9.54 -42.29 27.87
C ARG A 2 -9.51 -40.79 27.49
N LYS A 3 -9.02 -39.93 28.38
CA LYS A 3 -8.97 -38.47 28.16
C LYS A 3 -7.96 -38.06 27.06
N ILE A 4 -6.87 -38.81 26.91
CA ILE A 4 -5.82 -38.53 25.92
C ILE A 4 -6.29 -38.91 24.51
N GLY A 5 -7.00 -40.04 24.38
CA GLY A 5 -7.60 -40.44 23.10
C GLY A 5 -8.66 -39.45 22.61
N LEU A 6 -9.41 -38.82 23.52
CA LEU A 6 -10.40 -37.81 23.18
C LEU A 6 -9.75 -36.50 22.69
N ILE A 7 -8.63 -36.08 23.30
CA ILE A 7 -7.85 -34.92 22.83
C ILE A 7 -7.27 -35.20 21.44
N MET A 8 -6.71 -36.39 21.20
CA MET A 8 -6.12 -36.74 19.91
C MET A 8 -7.17 -36.82 18.79
N ALA A 9 -8.37 -37.36 19.08
CA ALA A 9 -9.48 -37.40 18.14
C ALA A 9 -10.01 -36.00 17.81
N PHE A 10 -10.04 -35.08 18.80
CA PHE A 10 -10.43 -33.70 18.58
C PHE A 10 -9.43 -32.99 17.66
N SER A 11 -8.13 -33.10 17.91
CA SER A 11 -7.09 -32.45 17.09
C SER A 11 -7.12 -32.86 15.61
N LEU A 12 -7.50 -34.10 15.30
CA LEU A 12 -7.63 -34.58 13.92
C LEU A 12 -8.82 -33.97 13.17
N THR A 13 -9.88 -33.56 13.88
CA THR A 13 -11.10 -32.99 13.27
C THR A 13 -11.02 -31.49 13.00
N PHE A 14 -10.05 -30.79 13.59
CA PHE A 14 -9.84 -29.34 13.40
C PHE A 14 -8.74 -28.98 12.39
N GLY A 15 -8.21 -29.97 11.65
CA GLY A 15 -7.29 -29.72 10.57
C GLY A 15 -8.01 -29.07 9.40
N THR A 16 -7.99 -27.74 9.31
CA THR A 16 -8.36 -27.03 8.08
C THR A 16 -7.31 -27.32 7.01
N GLU A 17 -7.73 -27.51 5.76
CA GLU A 17 -6.80 -27.66 4.64
C GLU A 17 -5.81 -26.49 4.59
N PRO A 18 -4.53 -26.73 4.27
CA PRO A 18 -3.56 -25.66 4.13
C PRO A 18 -4.04 -24.70 3.04
N LYS A 19 -4.14 -23.41 3.38
CA LYS A 19 -4.44 -22.37 2.38
C LYS A 19 -3.35 -22.36 1.32
N SER A 20 -3.74 -22.12 0.07
CA SER A 20 -2.77 -21.88 -0.99
C SER A 20 -1.91 -20.66 -0.67
N LEU A 21 -0.66 -20.67 -1.12
CA LEU A 21 0.26 -19.56 -0.90
C LEU A 21 -0.31 -18.24 -1.46
N ASP A 22 -0.89 -18.28 -2.65
CA ASP A 22 -1.51 -17.12 -3.27
C ASP A 22 -2.65 -16.56 -2.40
N ARG A 23 -3.49 -17.42 -1.83
CA ARG A 23 -4.54 -16.97 -0.91
C ARG A 23 -3.97 -16.27 0.33
N LEU A 24 -2.88 -16.80 0.90
CA LEU A 24 -2.22 -16.17 2.04
C LEU A 24 -1.65 -14.80 1.69
N VAL A 25 -1.02 -14.69 0.51
CA VAL A 25 -0.48 -13.42 0.02
C VAL A 25 -1.59 -12.40 -0.22
N TYR A 26 -2.68 -12.81 -0.87
CA TYR A 26 -3.84 -11.96 -1.08
C TYR A 26 -4.42 -11.44 0.24
N GLU A 27 -4.65 -12.34 1.21
CA GLU A 27 -5.17 -11.96 2.53
C GLU A 27 -4.21 -11.00 3.26
N HIS A 28 -2.90 -11.20 3.14
CA HIS A 28 -1.90 -10.31 3.72
C HIS A 28 -1.92 -8.91 3.08
N LEU A 29 -1.94 -8.83 1.74
CA LEU A 29 -2.04 -7.56 1.01
C LEU A 29 -3.34 -6.82 1.34
N LEU A 30 -4.45 -7.55 1.48
CA LEU A 30 -5.74 -6.99 1.85
C LEU A 30 -5.71 -6.36 3.25
N VAL A 31 -5.10 -7.04 4.23
CA VAL A 31 -4.96 -6.51 5.60
C VAL A 31 -4.12 -5.23 5.58
N ALA A 32 -2.96 -5.26 4.92
CA ALA A 32 -2.10 -4.08 4.78
C ALA A 32 -2.87 -2.91 4.15
N GLN A 33 -3.67 -3.18 3.12
CA GLN A 33 -4.47 -2.15 2.47
C GLN A 33 -5.52 -1.52 3.41
N ILE A 34 -6.23 -2.35 4.19
CA ILE A 34 -7.24 -1.88 5.15
C ILE A 34 -6.59 -1.01 6.23
N GLU A 35 -5.43 -1.41 6.73
CA GLU A 35 -4.66 -0.62 7.70
C GLU A 35 -4.28 0.75 7.11
N MET A 36 -3.85 0.79 5.85
CA MET A 36 -3.52 2.04 5.18
C MET A 36 -4.75 2.94 4.96
N LYS A 37 -5.91 2.36 4.62
CA LYS A 37 -7.18 3.09 4.39
C LYS A 37 -7.85 3.59 5.67
N SER A 38 -7.64 2.94 6.81
CA SER A 38 -8.41 3.19 8.03
C SER A 38 -7.93 4.41 8.85
N SER A 39 -6.77 4.99 8.55
CA SER A 39 -6.25 6.13 9.30
C SER A 39 -7.03 7.42 8.98
N PRO A 40 -7.47 8.18 10.01
CA PRO A 40 -8.08 9.49 9.81
C PRO A 40 -7.08 10.55 9.32
N MET A 41 -5.78 10.30 9.44
CA MET A 41 -4.73 11.23 9.02
C MET A 41 -4.55 11.28 7.49
N VAL A 42 -5.12 10.33 6.74
CA VAL A 42 -5.00 10.24 5.27
C VAL A 42 -5.34 11.55 4.55
N GLY A 43 -6.31 12.32 5.07
CA GLY A 43 -6.70 13.61 4.51
C GLY A 43 -6.20 14.84 5.26
N GLN A 44 -5.50 14.65 6.37
CA GLN A 44 -5.07 15.74 7.27
C GLN A 44 -3.57 15.98 7.19
N ASP A 45 -2.77 14.92 7.09
CA ASP A 45 -1.32 14.99 6.87
C ASP A 45 -0.99 14.65 5.42
N LEU A 46 -0.33 15.56 4.72
CA LEU A 46 -0.03 15.41 3.30
C LEU A 46 1.03 14.33 3.02
N ARG A 47 2.02 14.17 3.91
CA ARG A 47 3.03 13.11 3.77
C ARG A 47 2.42 11.76 4.07
N GLU A 48 1.76 11.64 5.22
CA GLU A 48 1.14 10.38 5.64
C GLU A 48 0.08 9.96 4.61
N GLY A 49 -0.76 10.90 4.15
CA GLY A 49 -1.75 10.66 3.10
C GLY A 49 -1.12 10.21 1.79
N TYR A 50 -0.03 10.83 1.36
CA TYR A 50 0.70 10.41 0.15
C TYR A 50 1.28 9.00 0.28
N LEU A 51 1.99 8.70 1.38
CA LEU A 51 2.63 7.41 1.59
C LEU A 51 1.60 6.28 1.72
N ARG A 52 0.51 6.50 2.48
CA ARG A 52 -0.61 5.57 2.58
C ARG A 52 -1.29 5.35 1.22
N GLY A 53 -1.53 6.43 0.46
CA GLY A 53 -2.08 6.33 -0.88
C GLY A 53 -1.20 5.52 -1.83
N LYS A 54 0.13 5.71 -1.74
CA LYS A 54 1.11 4.91 -2.49
C LYS A 54 1.05 3.43 -2.09
N ALA A 55 0.99 3.12 -0.80
CA ALA A 55 0.89 1.75 -0.30
C ALA A 55 -0.42 1.06 -0.74
N ILE A 56 -1.54 1.78 -0.69
CA ILE A 56 -2.85 1.31 -1.19
C ILE A 56 -2.76 0.96 -2.68
N ARG A 57 -2.16 1.85 -3.48
CA ARG A 57 -2.01 1.62 -4.92
C ARG A 57 -1.13 0.40 -5.21
N ILE A 58 -0.03 0.23 -4.48
CA ILE A 58 0.87 -0.93 -4.65
C ILE A 58 0.12 -2.23 -4.29
N THR A 59 -0.59 -2.25 -3.17
CA THR A 59 -1.38 -3.42 -2.77
C THR A 59 -2.47 -3.77 -3.77
N ASP A 60 -3.20 -2.78 -4.33
CA ASP A 60 -4.17 -3.01 -5.41
C ASP A 60 -3.50 -3.67 -6.63
N LEU A 61 -2.38 -3.12 -7.11
CA LEU A 61 -1.65 -3.68 -8.26
C LEU A 61 -1.15 -5.10 -8.02
N LEU A 62 -0.63 -5.39 -6.83
CA LEU A 62 -0.13 -6.72 -6.48
C LEU A 62 -1.27 -7.73 -6.36
N MET A 63 -2.42 -7.34 -5.80
CA MET A 63 -3.61 -8.20 -5.72
C MET A 63 -4.17 -8.50 -7.12
N ASP A 64 -4.23 -7.52 -8.01
CA ASP A 64 -4.69 -7.69 -9.39
C ASP A 64 -3.75 -8.59 -10.21
N SER A 65 -2.44 -8.52 -9.95
CA SER A 65 -1.42 -9.30 -10.66
C SER A 65 -1.29 -10.74 -10.15
N LEU A 66 -1.75 -11.01 -8.93
CA LEU A 66 -1.58 -12.29 -8.26
C LEU A 66 -2.39 -13.40 -8.95
N GLY A 67 -1.69 -14.46 -9.36
CA GLY A 67 -2.29 -15.60 -10.06
C GLY A 67 -2.54 -15.38 -11.55
N VAL A 68 -2.25 -14.18 -12.07
CA VAL A 68 -2.27 -13.86 -13.51
C VAL A 68 -0.85 -13.68 -14.02
N ASP A 69 -0.14 -12.68 -13.50
CA ASP A 69 1.20 -12.29 -13.95
C ASP A 69 2.30 -12.64 -12.92
N LEU A 70 1.94 -12.68 -11.64
CA LEU A 70 2.86 -12.94 -10.53
C LEU A 70 2.37 -14.08 -9.65
N THR A 71 3.29 -14.93 -9.21
CA THR A 71 3.04 -15.95 -8.19
C THR A 71 3.13 -15.36 -6.79
N GLY A 72 2.44 -15.95 -5.81
CA GLY A 72 2.56 -15.51 -4.42
C GLY A 72 3.99 -15.54 -3.90
N LEU A 73 4.82 -16.47 -4.38
CA LEU A 73 6.23 -16.55 -3.98
C LEU A 73 7.05 -15.36 -4.49
N GLU A 74 6.84 -14.92 -5.73
CA GLU A 74 7.50 -13.74 -6.30
C GLU A 74 7.09 -12.46 -5.57
N ILE A 75 5.81 -12.33 -5.22
CA ILE A 75 5.31 -11.18 -4.44
C ILE A 75 5.95 -11.16 -3.06
N ILE A 76 6.04 -12.30 -2.38
CA ILE A 76 6.71 -12.40 -1.07
C ILE A 76 8.19 -12.01 -1.17
N GLY A 77 8.89 -12.53 -2.18
CA GLY A 77 10.34 -12.30 -2.32
C GLY A 77 10.69 -10.87 -2.70
N ASN A 78 9.92 -10.28 -3.62
CA ASN A 78 10.33 -9.06 -4.33
C ASN A 78 9.53 -7.82 -3.94
N HIS A 79 8.31 -7.95 -3.41
CA HIS A 79 7.39 -6.82 -3.26
C HIS A 79 6.93 -6.59 -1.81
N ILE A 80 6.81 -7.64 -1.01
CA ILE A 80 6.44 -7.51 0.41
C ILE A 80 7.48 -6.73 1.24
N PRO A 81 8.80 -6.89 1.04
CA PRO A 81 9.79 -6.09 1.77
C PRO A 81 9.65 -4.59 1.49
N ASP A 82 9.55 -4.20 0.23
CA ASP A 82 9.39 -2.81 -0.19
C ASP A 82 8.08 -2.21 0.33
N LEU A 83 7.02 -3.01 0.36
CA LEU A 83 5.73 -2.61 0.95
C LEU A 83 5.86 -2.35 2.45
N HIS A 84 6.56 -3.22 3.18
CA HIS A 84 6.78 -3.02 4.62
C HIS A 84 7.65 -1.80 4.91
N GLU A 85 8.71 -1.56 4.12
CA GLU A 85 9.52 -0.35 4.24
C GLU A 85 8.66 0.91 4.08
N LEU A 86 7.76 0.90 3.11
CA LEU A 86 6.81 2.00 2.90
C LEU A 86 5.84 2.17 4.06
N ILE A 87 5.35 1.06 4.63
CA ILE A 87 4.46 1.09 5.81
C ILE A 87 5.22 1.61 7.04
N ASP A 88 6.47 1.22 7.23
CA ASP A 88 7.31 1.74 8.30
C ASP A 88 7.53 3.25 8.14
N GLU A 89 7.73 3.72 6.90
CA GLU A 89 7.87 5.15 6.61
C GLU A 89 6.61 5.97 6.93
N VAL A 90 5.43 5.37 6.79
CA VAL A 90 4.14 5.96 7.22
C VAL A 90 4.13 6.17 8.73
N TYR A 91 4.60 5.18 9.50
CA TYR A 91 4.57 5.22 10.96
C TYR A 91 5.74 5.96 11.61
N ASP A 92 6.81 6.22 10.86
CA ASP A 92 7.99 6.97 11.31
C ASP A 92 7.67 8.43 11.72
N GLY A 93 6.51 8.97 11.31
CA GLY A 93 6.00 10.25 11.82
C GLY A 93 6.84 11.47 11.46
N LYS A 94 7.80 11.34 10.54
CA LYS A 94 8.58 12.46 10.03
C LYS A 94 7.68 13.45 9.28
N GLU A 95 8.02 14.73 9.34
CA GLU A 95 7.35 15.77 8.57
C GLU A 95 7.72 15.69 7.08
N TYR A 96 6.82 16.20 6.22
CA TYR A 96 7.12 16.34 4.80
C TYR A 96 8.26 17.36 4.60
N HIS A 97 9.35 16.95 3.96
CA HIS A 97 10.39 17.87 3.50
C HIS A 97 10.28 18.02 1.99
N LEU A 98 9.85 19.20 1.56
CA LEU A 98 9.86 19.60 0.17
C LEU A 98 11.16 20.36 -0.11
N ASP A 99 12.14 19.69 -0.72
CA ASP A 99 13.33 20.34 -1.23
C ASP A 99 12.96 21.15 -2.48
N LEU A 100 12.48 22.36 -2.23
CA LEU A 100 12.33 23.37 -3.27
C LEU A 100 13.75 23.76 -3.70
N GLY A 101 14.22 23.16 -4.80
CA GLY A 101 15.42 23.62 -5.48
C GLY A 101 15.36 25.14 -5.73
N ALA A 102 16.52 25.78 -5.86
CA ALA A 102 16.60 27.23 -6.01
C ALA A 102 15.56 27.72 -7.03
N PRO A 103 14.71 28.71 -6.67
CA PRO A 103 13.62 29.12 -7.53
C PRO A 103 14.22 29.55 -8.86
N THR A 104 13.91 28.80 -9.93
CA THR A 104 14.22 29.27 -11.27
C THR A 104 13.37 30.50 -11.46
N VAL A 105 13.98 31.68 -11.55
CA VAL A 105 13.28 32.95 -11.77
C VAL A 105 12.59 32.88 -13.13
N LYS A 106 11.39 32.31 -13.17
CA LYS A 106 10.50 32.45 -14.31
C LYS A 106 9.92 33.85 -14.19
N GLN A 107 10.34 34.71 -15.11
CA GLN A 107 9.73 36.03 -15.33
C GLN A 107 8.21 35.89 -15.29
N ASN A 108 7.54 36.88 -14.71
CA ASN A 108 6.10 36.92 -14.48
C ASN A 108 5.33 36.55 -15.77
N VAL A 109 4.96 35.27 -15.93
CA VAL A 109 4.13 34.82 -17.05
C VAL A 109 2.71 35.19 -16.71
N ASN A 110 2.24 36.30 -17.25
CA ASN A 110 0.86 36.73 -17.10
C ASN A 110 -0.04 35.89 -18.03
N TYR A 111 -0.66 34.85 -17.48
CA TYR A 111 -1.55 33.96 -18.24
C TYR A 111 -2.85 34.62 -18.72
N PHE A 112 -3.11 35.87 -18.30
CA PHE A 112 -4.31 36.64 -18.66
C PHE A 112 -4.12 37.60 -19.85
N ASP A 113 -2.89 37.78 -20.35
CA ASP A 113 -2.61 38.72 -21.46
C ASP A 113 -2.93 38.16 -22.86
N SER A 114 -3.33 36.89 -22.98
CA SER A 114 -3.58 36.22 -24.27
C SER A 114 -4.85 36.70 -25.01
N PHE A 115 -5.63 37.61 -24.43
CA PHE A 115 -6.91 38.08 -25.00
C PHE A 115 -6.89 39.50 -25.58
N SER A 116 -5.77 40.24 -25.56
CA SER A 116 -5.77 41.67 -25.94
C SER A 116 -5.45 41.99 -27.40
N SER A 117 -5.23 41.01 -28.28
CA SER A 117 -4.88 41.27 -29.69
C SER A 117 -5.90 40.69 -30.67
N SER A 118 -7.08 41.30 -30.73
CA SER A 118 -7.96 41.24 -31.89
C SER A 118 -8.76 42.54 -31.99
N ASN A 119 -8.11 43.56 -32.54
CA ASN A 119 -8.76 44.69 -33.19
C ASN A 119 -7.73 45.33 -34.12
N ASN A 120 -7.77 44.93 -35.39
CA ASN A 120 -7.38 45.72 -36.56
C ASN A 120 -8.08 45.13 -37.78
#